data_AF-A0A5A5TJG8-F1
#
_entry.id   AF-A0A5A5TJG8-F1
#
_cell.length_a   1.000
_cell.length_b   1.000
_cell.length_c   1.000
_cell.angle_alpha   90.00
_cell.angle_beta   90.00
_cell.angle_gamma   90.00
#
_symmetry.space_group_name_H-M   'P 1'
#
loop_
_entity.id
_entity.type
_entity.pdbx_description
1 polymer ?
#
loop_
_entity_poly.entity_id
_entity_poly.type
_entity_poly.pdbx_seq_one_letter_code
_entity_poly.pdbx_strand_id
1 'polypeptide(L)'
;MYALESYDQAVEDINRLTERIRELDRQLEDITTQSLYAATLRGYYAMVRRGEPLIQEQHMLLDQWYQAINKLLVYYTATAFHPAWAPG
;
A
#
# COMPACT_ATOMS: atom_id res chain seq x y z
N MET A 1 11.41 20.60 11.47
CA MET A 1 12.34 19.49 11.75
C MET A 1 11.47 18.23 11.74
N TYR A 2 11.52 17.42 10.67
CA TYR A 2 10.80 16.15 10.67
C TYR A 2 11.56 15.23 11.62
N ALA A 3 10.97 14.90 12.77
CA ALA A 3 11.49 13.84 13.61
C ALA A 3 11.53 12.58 12.74
N LEU A 4 12.72 12.03 12.52
CA LEU A 4 12.83 10.76 11.83
C LEU A 4 12.19 9.71 12.72
N GLU A 5 11.09 9.13 12.25
CA GLU A 5 10.54 7.89 12.80
C GLU A 5 11.69 6.87 12.87
N SER A 6 11.77 6.11 13.97
CA SER A 6 12.80 5.09 14.12
C SER A 6 12.70 4.08 12.98
N TYR A 7 13.84 3.47 12.61
CA TYR A 7 13.88 2.43 11.56
C TYR A 7 12.80 1.36 11.76
N ASP A 8 12.59 0.93 13.01
CA ASP A 8 11.59 -0.07 13.37
C ASP A 8 10.16 0.41 13.08
N GLN A 9 9.85 1.68 13.37
CA GLN A 9 8.54 2.26 13.08
C GLN A 9 8.29 2.34 11.57
N ALA A 10 9.30 2.70 10.78
CA ALA A 10 9.20 2.75 9.33
C ALA A 10 8.99 1.36 8.72
N VAL A 11 9.65 0.33 9.28
CA VAL A 11 9.43 -1.08 8.88
C VAL A 11 8.01 -1.53 9.24
N GLU A 12 7.53 -1.19 10.43
CA GLU A 12 6.17 -1.51 10.87
C GLU A 12 5.11 -0.88 9.95
N ASP A 13 5.28 0.39 9.59
CA ASP A 13 4.38 1.10 8.67
C ASP A 13 4.35 0.45 7.28
N ILE A 14 5.52 0.06 6.74
CA ILE A 14 5.61 -0.65 5.46
C ILE A 14 4.89 -2.01 5.54
N ASN A 15 5.07 -2.76 6.63
CA ASN A 15 4.40 -4.04 6.82
C ASN A 15 2.88 -3.87 6.88
N ARG A 16 2.40 -2.88 7.65
CA ARG A 16 0.97 -2.57 7.76
C ARG A 16 0.36 -2.17 6.41
N LEU A 17 1.05 -1.34 5.63
CA LEU A 17 0.62 -0.96 4.28
C LEU A 17 0.58 -2.19 3.36
N THR A 18 1.60 -3.05 3.43
CA THR A 18 1.70 -4.28 2.63
C THR A 18 0.54 -5.24 2.95
N GLU A 19 0.21 -5.42 4.23
CA GLU A 19 -0.92 -6.25 4.66
C GLU A 19 -2.25 -5.70 4.15
N ARG A 20 -2.46 -4.38 4.22
CA ARG A 20 -3.69 -3.76 3.71
C ARG A 20 -3.82 -3.90 2.19
N ILE A 21 -2.73 -3.73 1.44
CA ILE A 21 -2.71 -3.92 -0.02
C ILE A 21 -3.08 -5.37 -0.38
N ARG A 22 -2.51 -6.37 0.32
CA ARG A 22 -2.84 -7.79 0.11
C ARG A 22 -4.29 -8.14 0.46
N GLU A 23 -4.87 -7.45 1.43
CA GLU A 23 -6.31 -7.59 1.72
C GLU A 23 -7.16 -7.03 0.58
N LEU A 24 -6.81 -5.86 0.03
CA LEU A 24 -7.52 -5.28 -1.11
C LEU A 24 -7.39 -6.15 -2.36
N ASP A 25 -6.22 -6.74 -2.63
CA ASP A 25 -6.01 -7.68 -3.73
C ASP A 25 -6.99 -8.86 -3.64
N ARG A 26 -7.14 -9.46 -2.47
CA ARG A 26 -8.08 -10.57 -2.25
C ARG A 26 -9.53 -10.15 -2.46
N GLN A 27 -9.92 -8.95 -2.04
CA GLN A 27 -11.28 -8.44 -2.25
C GLN A 27 -11.55 -8.16 -3.74
N LEU A 28 -10.56 -7.62 -4.46
CA LEU A 28 -10.66 -7.40 -5.90
C LEU A 28 -10.71 -8.72 -6.69
N GLU A 29 -9.95 -9.73 -6.26
CA GLU A 29 -10.02 -11.09 -6.82
C GLU A 29 -11.39 -11.72 -6.60
N ASP A 30 -11.99 -11.58 -5.41
CA ASP A 30 -13.34 -12.05 -5.12
C ASP A 30 -14.39 -11.36 -6.02
N ILE A 31 -14.33 -10.03 -6.16
CA ILE A 31 -15.22 -9.28 -7.05
C ILE A 31 -15.06 -9.72 -8.51
N THR A 32 -13.81 -9.90 -8.96
CA THR A 32 -13.52 -10.36 -10.32
C THR A 32 -14.08 -11.76 -10.55
N THR A 33 -13.89 -12.67 -9.60
CA THR A 33 -14.42 -14.04 -9.65
C THR A 33 -15.95 -14.03 -9.70
N GLN A 34 -16.60 -13.25 -8.83
CA GLN A 34 -18.06 -13.11 -8.84
C GLN A 34 -18.58 -12.55 -10.17
N SER A 35 -17.82 -11.63 -10.80
CA SER A 35 -18.21 -11.04 -12.09
C SER A 35 -18.24 -12.05 -13.24
N LEU A 36 -17.37 -13.07 -13.20
CA LEU A 36 -17.36 -14.16 -14.18
C LEU A 36 -18.62 -15.04 -14.09
N TYR A 37 -19.24 -15.11 -12.91
CA TYR A 37 -20.46 -15.88 -12.67
C TYR A 37 -21.74 -15.02 -12.70
N ALA A 38 -21.64 -13.72 -12.99
CA ALA A 38 -22.79 -12.84 -13.04
C ALA A 38 -23.68 -13.16 -14.24
N ALA A 39 -24.86 -13.75 -13.98
CA ALA A 39 -25.82 -14.12 -15.02
C ALA A 39 -26.48 -12.92 -15.74
N THR A 40 -26.27 -11.69 -15.27
CA THR A 40 -26.89 -10.49 -15.85
C THR A 40 -25.92 -9.32 -15.94
N LEU A 41 -26.11 -8.49 -16.98
CA LEU A 41 -25.41 -7.20 -17.15
C LEU A 41 -25.54 -6.30 -15.91
N ARG A 42 -26.72 -6.27 -15.27
CA ARG A 42 -26.94 -5.51 -14.02
C ARG A 42 -26.06 -6.02 -12.88
N GLY A 43 -25.92 -7.34 -12.73
CA GLY A 43 -25.03 -7.95 -11.74
C GLY A 43 -23.57 -7.58 -11.98
N TYR A 44 -23.13 -7.62 -13.23
CA TYR A 44 -21.78 -7.20 -13.63
C TYR A 44 -21.51 -5.72 -13.27
N TYR A 45 -22.42 -4.80 -13.63
CA TYR A 45 -22.26 -3.37 -13.28
C TYR A 45 -22.22 -3.11 -11.77
N ALA A 46 -22.99 -3.87 -10.98
CA ALA A 46 -22.97 -3.74 -9.53
C ALA A 46 -21.61 -4.16 -8.93
N MET A 47 -20.97 -5.18 -9.51
CA MET A 47 -19.64 -5.65 -9.10
C MET A 47 -18.53 -4.66 -9.48
N VAL A 48 -18.58 -4.10 -10.70
CA VAL A 48 -17.63 -3.05 -11.13
C VAL A 48 -17.70 -1.83 -10.19
N ARG A 49 -18.91 -1.35 -9.85
CA ARG A 49 -19.07 -0.25 -8.89
C ARG A 49 -18.52 -0.56 -7.51
N ARG A 50 -18.55 -1.82 -7.09
CA ARG A 50 -18.00 -2.24 -5.79
C ARG A 50 -16.48 -2.30 -5.81
N GLY A 51 -15.88 -2.64 -6.95
CA GLY A 51 -14.42 -2.69 -7.13
C GLY A 51 -13.77 -1.31 -7.24
N GLU A 52 -14.45 -0.34 -7.86
CA GLU A 52 -13.91 1.01 -8.07
C GLU A 52 -13.34 1.71 -6.80
N PRO A 53 -14.05 1.76 -5.65
CA PRO A 53 -13.48 2.35 -4.43
C PRO A 53 -12.29 1.55 -3.88
N LEU A 54 -12.25 0.22 -4.07
CA LEU A 54 -11.14 -0.62 -3.62
C LEU A 54 -9.88 -0.37 -4.45
N ILE A 55 -10.03 -0.17 -5.77
CA ILE A 55 -8.94 0.21 -6.67
C ILE A 55 -8.39 1.59 -6.29
N GLN A 56 -9.26 2.56 -5.99
CA GLN A 56 -8.83 3.89 -5.54
C GLN A 56 -8.05 3.81 -4.23
N GLU A 57 -8.55 3.05 -3.25
CA GLU A 57 -7.85 2.83 -1.99
C GLU A 57 -6.48 2.15 -2.21
N GLN A 58 -6.43 1.14 -3.08
CA GLN A 58 -5.19 0.44 -3.40
C GLN A 58 -4.14 1.38 -4.02
N HIS A 59 -4.53 2.25 -4.96
CA HIS A 59 -3.63 3.24 -5.53
C HIS A 59 -3.07 4.19 -4.47
N MET A 60 -3.92 4.71 -3.58
CA MET A 60 -3.46 5.58 -2.50
C MET A 60 -2.47 4.87 -1.56
N LEU A 61 -2.72 3.61 -1.23
CA LEU A 61 -1.85 2.82 -0.36
C LEU A 61 -0.51 2.48 -1.03
N LEU A 62 -0.52 2.20 -2.33
CA LEU A 62 0.71 1.99 -3.09
C LEU A 62 1.58 3.25 -3.09
N ASP A 63 0.99 4.43 -3.28
CA ASP A 63 1.72 5.70 -3.20
C ASP A 63 2.33 5.92 -1.81
N GLN A 64 1.58 5.63 -0.75
CA GLN A 64 2.07 5.71 0.63
C GLN A 64 3.21 4.71 0.88
N TRP A 65 3.08 3.50 0.36
CA TRP A 65 4.09 2.45 0.47
C TRP A 65 5.39 2.84 -0.25
N TYR A 66 5.30 3.39 -1.46
CA TYR A 66 6.46 3.93 -2.19
C TYR A 66 7.15 5.05 -1.41
N GLN A 67 6.38 5.96 -0.82
CA GLN A 67 6.94 7.03 0.01
C GLN A 67 7.63 6.49 1.26
N ALA A 68 7.04 5.49 1.93
CA ALA A 68 7.62 4.85 3.11
C ALA A 68 8.95 4.15 2.78
N ILE A 69 9.02 3.41 1.67
CA ILE A 69 10.27 2.78 1.22
C ILE A 69 11.31 3.83 0.85
N ASN A 70 10.94 4.89 0.14
CA ASN A 70 11.89 5.94 -0.22
C ASN A 70 12.48 6.63 1.03
N LYS A 71 11.67 6.88 2.05
CA LYS A 71 12.16 7.39 3.35
C LYS A 71 13.19 6.44 3.97
N LEU A 72 12.91 5.14 3.94
CA LEU A 72 13.76 4.10 4.53
C LEU A 72 15.08 3.93 3.76
N LEU A 73 15.05 4.01 2.42
CA LEU A 73 16.24 4.00 1.58
C LEU A 73 17.11 5.25 1.79
N VAL A 74 16.50 6.43 1.92
CA VAL A 74 17.22 7.68 2.26
C VAL A 74 17.88 7.57 3.63
N TYR A 75 17.19 7.01 4.63
CA TYR A 75 17.77 6.74 5.94
C TYR A 75 18.97 5.81 5.86
N TYR A 76 18.84 4.68 5.16
CA TYR A 76 19.91 3.69 4.99
C TYR A 76 21.13 4.28 4.27
N THR A 77 20.91 5.04 3.20
CA THR A 77 22.01 5.68 2.47
C THR A 77 22.69 6.80 3.27
N ALA A 78 21.93 7.60 4.01
CA ALA A 78 22.50 8.63 4.89
C ALA A 78 23.38 8.00 5.99
N THR A 79 22.88 6.95 6.65
CA THR A 79 23.59 6.25 7.72
C THR A 79 24.81 5.44 7.22
N ALA A 80 24.71 4.77 6.07
CA ALA A 80 25.77 3.93 5.52
C ALA A 80 26.95 4.71 4.91
N PHE A 81 26.71 5.86 4.29
CA PHE A 81 27.75 6.64 3.61
C PHE A 81 28.27 7.83 4.44
N HIS A 82 27.46 8.35 5.38
CA HIS A 82 27.86 9.45 6.27
C HIS A 82 27.29 9.23 7.68
N PRO A 83 27.92 8.37 8.51
CA PRO A 83 27.42 8.05 9.85
C PRO A 83 27.29 9.26 10.79
N ALA A 84 27.97 10.38 10.49
CA ALA A 84 27.82 11.66 11.19
C ALA A 84 26.47 12.37 10.93
N TRP A 85 25.68 11.92 9.96
CA TRP A 85 24.38 12.48 9.56
C TRP A 85 23.21 11.54 9.90
N ALA A 86 23.50 10.41 10.55
CA ALA A 86 22.47 9.58 11.16
C ALA A 86 21.72 10.43 12.21
N PRO A 87 20.39 10.56 12.13
CA PRO A 87 19.64 11.16 13.23
C PRO A 87 19.78 10.25 14.45
N GLY A 88 20.17 10.84 15.58
CA GLY A 88 20.25 10.16 16.87
C GLY A 88 18.88 9.92 17.49
#